data_AF-A0A7V7VPF0-F1
#
_entry.id   AF-A0A7V7VPF0-F1
#
_cell.length_a   1.000
_cell.length_b   1.000
_cell.length_c   1.000
_cell.angle_alpha   90.00
_cell.angle_beta   90.00
_cell.angle_gamma   90.00
#
_symmetry.space_group_name_H-M   'P 1'
#
loop_
_entity.id
_entity.type
_entity.pdbx_description
1 polymer ?
#
loop_
_entity_poly.entity_id
_entity_poly.type
_entity_poly.pdbx_seq_one_letter_code
_entity_poly.pdbx_strand_id
1 'polypeptide(L)'
;MKIWRKYGLVTCAFFLLAMVLDGKEEQNLNEVVCQAVGSMPMGGGYATTPTSFKNLHQALSIKKGSLVVQPSIATPSFCSEATYLVFLKTIQNLQEQKKLFLHEEQLTALLPHHESDGHGFWGCWNANGPGVARLFYLWGLGSNFTNLSFAQPGDFLKIFWTDAIGSSEHGHSVIYLGTEKKGGVTYLNCWSSNKPDGYGKRSYPLSKMHHLIFSRLQNPTSIERSIALTKKDPYLASLLFHPTTWDEVKRLCGIRVNPDIAY
;
A
#
# COMPACT_ATOMS: atom_id res chain seq x y z
N MET A 1 -22.06 20.47 -78.25
CA MET A 1 -20.63 20.15 -78.50
C MET A 1 -19.78 21.09 -77.66
N LYS A 2 -18.92 20.55 -76.77
CA LYS A 2 -17.90 21.21 -75.90
C LYS A 2 -18.44 22.19 -74.84
N ILE A 3 -18.61 21.77 -73.57
CA ILE A 3 -17.63 21.70 -72.45
C ILE A 3 -17.01 23.08 -72.14
N TRP A 4 -17.04 23.54 -70.89
CA TRP A 4 -15.90 24.06 -70.10
C TRP A 4 -16.34 24.40 -68.66
N ARG A 5 -15.77 23.62 -67.72
CA ARG A 5 -15.55 23.77 -66.27
C ARG A 5 -16.23 24.92 -65.51
N LYS A 6 -17.02 24.55 -64.49
CA LYS A 6 -17.19 25.35 -63.26
C LYS A 6 -16.67 24.56 -62.05
N TYR A 7 -15.93 25.28 -61.23
CA TYR A 7 -15.21 24.88 -60.03
C TYR A 7 -16.18 24.30 -58.98
N GLY A 8 -15.81 23.16 -58.41
CA GLY A 8 -16.49 22.58 -57.26
C GLY A 8 -16.19 23.39 -56.00
N LEU A 9 -17.24 23.89 -55.35
CA LEU A 9 -17.19 24.32 -53.96
C LEU A 9 -16.83 23.09 -53.11
N VAL A 10 -15.65 23.11 -52.51
CA VAL A 10 -15.33 22.26 -51.35
C VAL A 10 -16.01 22.92 -50.15
N THR A 11 -17.22 22.49 -49.83
CA THR A 11 -17.83 22.77 -48.53
C THR A 11 -17.12 21.95 -47.47
N CYS A 12 -16.22 22.59 -46.72
CA CYS A 12 -15.70 22.08 -45.46
C CYS A 12 -16.87 21.87 -44.48
N ALA A 13 -17.38 20.65 -44.42
CA ALA A 13 -18.17 20.20 -43.30
C ALA A 13 -17.23 20.12 -42.08
N PHE A 14 -17.27 21.16 -41.24
CA PHE A 14 -16.75 21.10 -39.87
C PHE A 14 -17.56 20.06 -39.10
N PHE A 15 -17.15 18.79 -39.19
CA PHE A 15 -17.44 17.81 -38.16
C PHE A 15 -16.64 18.22 -36.91
N LEU A 16 -17.26 19.05 -36.08
CA LEU A 16 -16.92 19.17 -34.66
C LEU A 16 -17.24 17.82 -34.02
N LEU A 17 -16.30 16.87 -34.15
CA LEU A 17 -16.21 15.73 -33.27
C LEU A 17 -15.82 16.30 -31.91
N ALA A 18 -16.81 16.63 -31.09
CA ALA A 18 -16.62 16.89 -29.68
C ALA A 18 -16.09 15.59 -29.06
N MET A 19 -14.77 15.43 -29.07
CA MET A 19 -14.11 14.53 -28.15
C MET A 19 -14.41 15.09 -26.76
N VAL A 20 -15.44 14.54 -26.13
CA VAL A 20 -15.56 14.51 -24.69
C VAL A 20 -14.27 13.86 -24.21
N LEU A 21 -13.29 14.70 -23.86
CA LEU A 21 -12.22 14.28 -22.97
C LEU A 21 -12.94 13.91 -21.68
N ASP A 22 -13.25 12.62 -21.54
CA ASP A 22 -13.63 11.99 -20.30
C ASP A 22 -12.41 12.12 -19.39
N GLY A 23 -12.23 13.31 -18.82
CA GLY A 23 -11.27 13.60 -17.78
C GLY A 23 -11.72 12.85 -16.54
N LYS A 24 -11.48 11.54 -16.52
CA LYS A 24 -11.47 10.79 -15.27
C LYS A 24 -10.37 11.39 -14.42
N GLU A 25 -10.77 12.26 -13.51
CA GLU A 25 -9.93 12.70 -12.41
C GLU A 25 -9.33 11.44 -11.78
N GLU A 26 -8.03 11.23 -11.96
CA GLU A 26 -7.33 10.07 -11.43
C GLU A 26 -7.47 10.14 -9.91
N GLN A 27 -8.21 9.19 -9.33
CA GLN A 27 -8.52 9.23 -7.91
C GLN A 27 -7.20 9.21 -7.13
N ASN A 28 -6.96 10.26 -6.34
CA ASN A 28 -5.81 10.29 -5.45
C ASN A 28 -6.01 9.30 -4.29
N LEU A 29 -5.57 8.06 -4.47
CA LEU A 29 -5.75 7.00 -3.47
C LEU A 29 -4.94 7.25 -2.19
N ASN A 30 -3.83 7.99 -2.27
CA ASN A 30 -3.07 8.43 -1.11
C ASN A 30 -3.93 9.30 -0.17
N GLU A 31 -4.81 10.14 -0.70
CA GLU A 31 -5.76 10.90 0.12
C GLU A 31 -6.76 9.98 0.84
N VAL A 32 -7.23 8.92 0.18
CA VAL A 32 -8.13 7.92 0.81
C VAL A 32 -7.40 7.16 1.92
N VAL A 33 -6.12 6.83 1.73
CA VAL A 33 -5.28 6.24 2.79
C VAL A 33 -5.10 7.23 3.94
N CYS A 34 -4.84 8.50 3.67
CA CYS A 34 -4.76 9.55 4.69
C CYS A 34 -6.08 9.73 5.46
N GLN A 35 -7.23 9.64 4.78
CA GLN A 35 -8.55 9.63 5.42
C GLN A 35 -8.70 8.40 6.33
N ALA A 36 -8.27 7.22 5.88
CA ALA A 36 -8.27 6.01 6.70
C ALA A 36 -7.40 6.20 7.96
N VAL A 37 -6.18 6.72 7.83
CA VAL A 37 -5.31 7.09 8.98
C VAL A 37 -6.01 8.06 9.93
N GLY A 38 -6.66 9.10 9.39
CA GLY A 38 -7.40 10.09 10.20
C GLY A 38 -8.59 9.51 10.97
N SER A 39 -9.11 8.35 10.55
CA SER A 39 -10.19 7.62 11.24
C SER A 39 -9.70 6.60 12.27
N MET A 40 -8.39 6.37 12.39
CA MET A 40 -7.82 5.44 13.35
C MET A 40 -7.83 6.04 14.77
N PRO A 41 -8.02 5.23 15.82
CA PRO A 41 -7.88 5.67 17.20
C PRO A 41 -6.43 6.07 17.51
N MET A 42 -6.25 6.73 18.64
CA MET A 42 -4.93 7.02 19.21
C MET A 42 -4.66 6.14 20.43
N GLY A 43 -3.40 5.74 20.61
CA GLY A 43 -2.98 4.92 21.74
C GLY A 43 -3.38 3.45 21.59
N GLY A 44 -3.78 2.83 22.71
CA GLY A 44 -4.22 1.43 22.76
C GLY A 44 -3.12 0.41 23.05
N GLY A 45 -1.86 0.85 23.12
CA GLY A 45 -0.71 0.02 23.46
C GLY A 45 -0.14 -0.81 22.30
N TYR A 46 1.09 -1.28 22.48
CA TYR A 46 1.79 -2.14 21.52
C TYR A 46 1.98 -3.56 22.05
N ALA A 47 1.58 -4.57 21.28
CA ALA A 47 1.86 -5.97 21.60
C ALA A 47 1.92 -6.85 20.34
N THR A 48 2.84 -7.82 20.33
CA THR A 48 2.94 -8.89 19.32
C THR A 48 2.57 -10.22 19.98
N THR A 49 1.32 -10.37 20.38
CA THR A 49 0.83 -11.51 21.16
C THR A 49 -0.36 -12.18 20.48
N PRO A 50 -0.73 -13.42 20.84
CA PRO A 50 -1.97 -14.03 20.35
C PRO A 50 -3.22 -13.18 20.61
N THR A 51 -3.22 -12.38 21.69
CA THR A 51 -4.32 -11.46 22.00
C THR A 51 -4.44 -10.32 20.99
N SER A 52 -3.33 -9.69 20.57
CA SER A 52 -3.39 -8.64 19.54
C SER A 52 -3.93 -9.20 18.23
N PHE A 53 -3.49 -10.39 17.83
CA PHE A 53 -4.01 -11.06 16.64
C PHE A 53 -5.51 -11.41 16.73
N LYS A 54 -5.99 -11.88 17.90
CA LYS A 54 -7.42 -12.10 18.13
C LYS A 54 -8.21 -10.80 17.99
N ASN A 55 -7.69 -9.70 18.52
CA ASN A 55 -8.33 -8.39 18.47
C ASN A 55 -8.40 -7.84 17.04
N LEU A 56 -7.35 -8.05 16.23
CA LEU A 56 -7.38 -7.80 14.79
C LEU A 56 -8.54 -8.54 14.10
N HIS A 57 -8.68 -9.84 14.34
CA HIS A 57 -9.75 -10.63 13.74
C HIS A 57 -11.14 -10.13 14.19
N GLN A 58 -11.30 -9.75 15.46
CA GLN A 58 -12.56 -9.22 15.98
C GLN A 58 -12.91 -7.82 15.43
N ALA A 59 -11.91 -7.04 15.04
CA ALA A 59 -12.09 -5.72 14.44
C ALA A 59 -12.65 -5.78 13.00
N LEU A 60 -12.70 -6.97 12.39
CA LEU A 60 -12.99 -7.15 10.97
C LEU A 60 -14.22 -8.04 10.76
N SER A 61 -15.09 -7.65 9.84
CA SER A 61 -16.24 -8.45 9.44
C SER A 61 -16.69 -8.10 8.03
N ILE A 62 -17.48 -8.98 7.41
CA ILE A 62 -18.17 -8.72 6.14
C ILE A 62 -19.65 -8.53 6.46
N LYS A 63 -20.24 -7.41 6.05
CA LYS A 63 -21.67 -7.13 6.22
C LYS A 63 -22.27 -6.71 4.89
N LYS A 64 -23.31 -7.42 4.45
CA LYS A 64 -24.04 -7.12 3.19
C LYS A 64 -23.10 -6.96 1.97
N GLY A 65 -22.07 -7.80 1.87
CA GLY A 65 -21.10 -7.76 0.78
C GLY A 65 -20.09 -6.60 0.86
N SER A 66 -19.86 -6.01 2.03
CA SER A 66 -18.86 -4.96 2.24
C SER A 66 -18.01 -5.23 3.47
N LEU A 67 -16.74 -4.86 3.39
CA LEU A 67 -15.82 -4.92 4.51
C LEU A 67 -16.21 -3.90 5.58
N VAL A 68 -16.17 -4.32 6.85
CA VAL A 68 -16.39 -3.47 8.00
C VAL A 68 -15.20 -3.60 8.94
N VAL A 69 -14.53 -2.48 9.16
CA VAL A 69 -13.32 -2.32 9.96
C VAL A 69 -13.62 -1.44 11.18
N GLN A 70 -13.31 -1.94 12.36
CA GLN A 70 -13.50 -1.28 13.66
C GLN A 70 -12.15 -1.17 14.39
N PRO A 71 -11.28 -0.20 14.03
CA PRO A 71 -9.90 -0.18 14.50
C PRO A 71 -9.72 -0.06 16.02
N SER A 72 -10.72 0.48 16.75
CA SER A 72 -10.70 0.56 18.22
C SER A 72 -10.76 -0.79 18.92
N ILE A 73 -11.21 -1.85 18.25
CA ILE A 73 -11.21 -3.21 18.80
C ILE A 73 -9.81 -3.82 18.71
N ALA A 74 -9.04 -3.46 17.68
CA ALA A 74 -7.69 -3.95 17.42
C ALA A 74 -6.65 -3.25 18.31
N THR A 75 -6.79 -3.37 19.64
CA THR A 75 -5.83 -2.83 20.62
C THR A 75 -5.60 -3.83 21.75
N PRO A 76 -4.36 -4.08 22.21
CA PRO A 76 -3.12 -3.56 21.66
C PRO A 76 -2.84 -4.15 20.28
N SER A 77 -1.99 -3.47 19.50
CA SER A 77 -1.64 -3.85 18.13
C SER A 77 -0.13 -3.81 17.89
N PHE A 78 0.31 -4.10 16.67
CA PHE A 78 1.69 -3.94 16.24
C PHE A 78 1.77 -3.34 14.83
N CYS A 79 2.99 -3.05 14.37
CA CYS A 79 3.17 -2.15 13.22
C CYS A 79 2.58 -2.66 11.89
N SER A 80 2.74 -3.94 11.55
CA SER A 80 2.12 -4.52 10.34
C SER A 80 0.60 -4.67 10.47
N GLU A 81 0.08 -5.00 11.65
CA GLU A 81 -1.36 -4.99 11.94
C GLU A 81 -1.96 -3.60 11.73
N ALA A 82 -1.31 -2.56 12.24
CA ALA A 82 -1.76 -1.18 12.12
C ALA A 82 -1.84 -0.72 10.65
N THR A 83 -0.80 -0.98 9.86
CA THR A 83 -0.81 -0.61 8.44
C THR A 83 -1.80 -1.46 7.66
N TYR A 84 -2.02 -2.72 8.04
CA TYR A 84 -3.05 -3.54 7.42
C TYR A 84 -4.46 -3.03 7.68
N LEU A 85 -4.77 -2.61 8.91
CA LEU A 85 -6.04 -1.99 9.24
C LEU A 85 -6.28 -0.69 8.45
N VAL A 86 -5.24 0.11 8.22
CA VAL A 86 -5.34 1.28 7.34
C VAL A 86 -5.66 0.88 5.91
N PHE A 87 -4.99 -0.16 5.38
CA PHE A 87 -5.30 -0.69 4.06
C PHE A 87 -6.75 -1.18 3.96
N LEU A 88 -7.20 -2.01 4.89
CA LEU A 88 -8.57 -2.52 4.94
C LEU A 88 -9.60 -1.40 5.11
N LYS A 89 -9.31 -0.38 5.93
CA LYS A 89 -10.17 0.79 6.05
C LYS A 89 -10.21 1.61 4.76
N THR A 90 -9.11 1.68 4.02
CA THR A 90 -9.07 2.28 2.67
C THR A 90 -9.99 1.52 1.72
N ILE A 91 -9.93 0.18 1.72
CA ILE A 91 -10.84 -0.68 0.93
C ILE A 91 -12.30 -0.43 1.31
N GLN A 92 -12.64 -0.42 2.60
CA GLN A 92 -13.98 -0.08 3.07
C GLN A 92 -14.44 1.30 2.56
N ASN A 93 -13.60 2.34 2.70
CA ASN A 93 -13.93 3.68 2.24
C ASN A 93 -14.19 3.73 0.73
N LEU A 94 -13.44 2.95 -0.07
CA LEU A 94 -13.67 2.83 -1.51
C LEU A 94 -14.98 2.11 -1.84
N GLN A 95 -15.36 1.07 -1.08
CA GLN A 95 -16.65 0.40 -1.23
C GLN A 95 -17.81 1.33 -0.86
N GLU A 96 -17.71 2.09 0.23
CA GLU A 96 -18.70 3.08 0.65
C GLU A 96 -18.89 4.18 -0.42
N GLN A 97 -17.81 4.59 -1.08
CA GLN A 97 -17.82 5.53 -2.20
C GLN A 97 -18.28 4.89 -3.53
N LYS A 98 -18.60 3.59 -3.56
CA LYS A 98 -18.95 2.82 -4.77
C LYS A 98 -17.87 2.85 -5.86
N LYS A 99 -16.59 3.01 -5.45
CA LYS A 99 -15.43 3.04 -6.34
C LYS A 99 -14.69 1.70 -6.43
N LEU A 100 -15.04 0.77 -5.56
CA LEU A 100 -14.50 -0.59 -5.54
C LEU A 100 -15.61 -1.58 -5.22
N PHE A 101 -15.67 -2.67 -5.98
CA PHE A 101 -16.60 -3.76 -5.75
C PHE A 101 -15.77 -5.04 -5.63
N LEU A 102 -15.95 -5.78 -4.55
CA LEU A 102 -15.26 -7.04 -4.30
C LEU A 102 -16.33 -8.08 -4.00
N HIS A 103 -16.22 -9.28 -4.59
CA HIS A 103 -17.12 -10.37 -4.23
C HIS A 103 -16.73 -10.98 -2.88
N GLU A 104 -17.58 -11.85 -2.36
CA GLU A 104 -17.42 -12.45 -1.04
C GLU A 104 -16.11 -13.23 -0.89
N GLU A 105 -15.67 -13.93 -1.94
CA GLU A 105 -14.37 -14.61 -1.97
C GLU A 105 -13.23 -13.61 -1.80
N GLN A 106 -13.31 -12.44 -2.48
CA GLN A 106 -12.31 -11.40 -2.33
C GLN A 106 -12.23 -10.82 -0.93
N LEU A 107 -13.40 -10.51 -0.37
CA LEU A 107 -13.48 -9.97 0.97
C LEU A 107 -12.98 -10.98 2.01
N THR A 108 -13.28 -12.26 1.81
CA THR A 108 -12.84 -13.34 2.71
C THR A 108 -11.33 -13.48 2.68
N ALA A 109 -10.68 -13.43 1.52
CA ALA A 109 -9.22 -13.53 1.42
C ALA A 109 -8.47 -12.33 2.05
N LEU A 110 -9.16 -11.21 2.25
CA LEU A 110 -8.62 -10.04 2.97
C LEU A 110 -8.76 -10.17 4.49
N LEU A 111 -9.59 -11.09 5.01
CA LEU A 111 -9.66 -11.31 6.44
C LEU A 111 -8.38 -12.02 6.92
N PRO A 112 -7.73 -11.55 7.99
CA PRO A 112 -6.50 -12.14 8.48
C PRO A 112 -6.78 -13.50 9.11
N HIS A 113 -6.04 -14.51 8.65
CA HIS A 113 -6.04 -15.86 9.21
C HIS A 113 -4.70 -16.16 9.90
N HIS A 114 -4.62 -17.26 10.65
CA HIS A 114 -3.37 -17.75 11.24
C HIS A 114 -2.44 -18.32 10.14
N GLU A 115 -1.95 -17.44 9.28
CA GLU A 115 -1.11 -17.74 8.13
C GLU A 115 0.36 -17.53 8.47
N SER A 116 1.21 -18.41 7.95
CA SER A 116 2.66 -18.18 7.95
C SER A 116 3.05 -17.15 6.91
N ASP A 117 4.23 -16.54 7.07
CA ASP A 117 4.82 -15.61 6.10
C ASP A 117 4.67 -16.11 4.66
N GLY A 118 4.26 -15.20 3.78
CA GLY A 118 4.04 -15.46 2.36
C GLY A 118 2.75 -16.21 2.02
N HIS A 119 1.92 -16.62 2.97
CA HIS A 119 0.63 -17.28 2.66
C HIS A 119 -0.51 -16.27 2.70
N GLY A 120 -1.41 -16.35 1.72
CA GLY A 120 -2.57 -15.44 1.65
C GLY A 120 -2.19 -13.96 1.61
N PHE A 121 -3.19 -13.08 1.76
CA PHE A 121 -2.97 -11.64 1.73
C PHE A 121 -2.28 -11.18 3.02
N TRP A 122 -2.79 -11.63 4.17
CA TRP A 122 -2.28 -11.25 5.48
C TRP A 122 -0.87 -11.80 5.73
N GLY A 123 -0.62 -13.09 5.46
CA GLY A 123 0.72 -13.64 5.63
C GLY A 123 1.76 -13.01 4.69
N CYS A 124 1.39 -12.52 3.51
CA CYS A 124 2.29 -11.69 2.69
C CYS A 124 2.51 -10.30 3.30
N TRP A 125 1.45 -9.64 3.78
CA TRP A 125 1.53 -8.31 4.40
C TRP A 125 2.39 -8.30 5.66
N ASN A 126 2.21 -9.32 6.50
CA ASN A 126 2.86 -9.47 7.79
C ASN A 126 4.27 -10.07 7.72
N ALA A 127 4.68 -10.57 6.55
CA ALA A 127 5.96 -11.27 6.41
C ALA A 127 7.17 -10.41 6.80
N ASN A 128 8.22 -11.09 7.26
CA ASN A 128 9.55 -10.51 7.33
C ASN A 128 9.99 -9.99 5.95
N GLY A 129 10.80 -8.94 5.94
CA GLY A 129 11.34 -8.33 4.73
C GLY A 129 10.33 -7.40 4.04
N PRO A 130 10.27 -7.44 2.70
CA PRO A 130 9.53 -6.47 1.91
C PRO A 130 8.07 -6.90 1.62
N GLY A 131 7.38 -7.50 2.60
CA GLY A 131 6.06 -8.13 2.44
C GLY A 131 5.05 -7.31 1.63
N VAL A 132 4.77 -6.08 2.08
CA VAL A 132 3.85 -5.14 1.39
C VAL A 132 4.29 -4.84 -0.05
N ALA A 133 5.58 -4.56 -0.27
CA ALA A 133 6.08 -4.25 -1.59
C ALA A 133 5.99 -5.44 -2.55
N ARG A 134 6.38 -6.64 -2.07
CA ARG A 134 6.25 -7.88 -2.82
C ARG A 134 4.79 -8.14 -3.19
N LEU A 135 3.87 -7.96 -2.25
CA LEU A 135 2.43 -8.09 -2.47
C LEU A 135 1.93 -7.09 -3.52
N PHE A 136 2.28 -5.82 -3.40
CA PHE A 136 1.87 -4.77 -4.35
C PHE A 136 2.33 -5.07 -5.77
N TYR A 137 3.54 -5.60 -5.91
CA TYR A 137 4.10 -5.98 -7.19
C TYR A 137 3.37 -7.20 -7.78
N LEU A 138 3.25 -8.28 -7.02
CA LEU A 138 2.61 -9.51 -7.50
C LEU A 138 1.14 -9.34 -7.83
N TRP A 139 0.44 -8.52 -7.06
CA TRP A 139 -1.01 -8.33 -7.17
C TRP A 139 -1.36 -7.08 -8.00
N GLY A 140 -0.36 -6.40 -8.56
CA GLY A 140 -0.58 -5.20 -9.37
C GLY A 140 -1.37 -4.12 -8.63
N LEU A 141 -1.17 -3.97 -7.32
CA LEU A 141 -1.85 -2.96 -6.50
C LEU A 141 -1.25 -1.56 -6.71
N GLY A 142 0.01 -1.49 -7.15
CA GLY A 142 0.67 -0.26 -7.52
C GLY A 142 2.19 -0.36 -7.51
N SER A 143 2.85 0.79 -7.57
CA SER A 143 4.30 0.90 -7.71
C SER A 143 5.05 0.84 -6.37
N ASN A 144 6.26 0.27 -6.41
CA ASN A 144 7.23 0.33 -5.32
C ASN A 144 8.45 1.18 -5.71
N PHE A 145 8.98 1.94 -4.77
CA PHE A 145 10.16 2.79 -4.97
C PHE A 145 10.90 3.05 -3.66
N THR A 146 12.13 3.57 -3.76
CA THR A 146 13.01 3.83 -2.61
C THR A 146 13.39 5.30 -2.47
N ASN A 147 13.25 6.07 -3.57
CA ASN A 147 13.60 7.48 -3.59
C ASN A 147 12.52 8.32 -2.90
N LEU A 148 12.90 8.92 -1.76
CA LEU A 148 12.02 9.75 -0.92
C LEU A 148 11.41 10.95 -1.67
N SER A 149 12.05 11.47 -2.71
CA SER A 149 11.52 12.60 -3.48
C SER A 149 10.21 12.28 -4.22
N PHE A 150 9.94 11.00 -4.46
CA PHE A 150 8.67 10.56 -5.05
C PHE A 150 7.59 10.28 -4.01
N ALA A 151 7.93 10.23 -2.72
CA ALA A 151 7.01 9.84 -1.65
C ALA A 151 5.93 10.90 -1.41
N GLN A 152 4.71 10.44 -1.14
CA GLN A 152 3.54 11.26 -0.84
C GLN A 152 2.87 10.74 0.44
N PRO A 153 2.30 11.61 1.28
CA PRO A 153 1.51 11.19 2.44
C PRO A 153 0.49 10.12 2.03
N GLY A 154 0.39 9.02 2.79
CA GLY A 154 -0.46 7.88 2.45
C GLY A 154 0.27 6.72 1.77
N ASP A 155 1.54 6.86 1.39
CA ASP A 155 2.34 5.71 0.93
C ASP A 155 2.57 4.74 2.10
N PHE A 156 2.41 3.45 1.84
CA PHE A 156 2.84 2.42 2.78
C PHE A 156 4.36 2.36 2.75
N LEU A 157 4.99 2.27 3.91
CA LEU A 157 6.44 2.34 4.05
C LEU A 157 6.95 1.23 4.97
N LYS A 158 7.94 0.49 4.48
CA LYS A 158 8.80 -0.35 5.33
C LYS A 158 10.12 0.40 5.55
N ILE A 159 10.44 0.62 6.82
CA ILE A 159 11.74 1.14 7.27
C ILE A 159 12.58 -0.04 7.71
N PHE A 160 13.85 -0.09 7.28
CA PHE A 160 14.86 -1.00 7.80
C PHE A 160 15.90 -0.20 8.58
N TRP A 161 16.12 -0.58 9.85
CA TRP A 161 17.05 0.09 10.76
C TRP A 161 18.49 -0.41 10.62
N THR A 162 18.69 -1.50 9.88
CA THR A 162 19.99 -2.11 9.60
C THR A 162 20.00 -2.59 8.14
N ASP A 163 21.17 -2.95 7.61
CA ASP A 163 21.30 -3.55 6.26
C ASP A 163 20.79 -5.00 6.20
N ALA A 164 20.54 -5.64 7.35
CA ALA A 164 20.05 -7.01 7.41
C ALA A 164 18.55 -7.07 7.07
N ILE A 165 18.19 -7.91 6.09
CA ILE A 165 16.82 -8.14 5.64
C ILE A 165 16.52 -9.65 5.70
N GLY A 166 15.33 -10.01 6.17
CA GLY A 166 14.93 -11.40 6.40
C GLY A 166 15.14 -11.84 7.85
N SER A 167 15.84 -12.94 8.07
CA SER A 167 15.85 -13.64 9.38
C SER A 167 16.42 -12.86 10.56
N SER A 168 17.24 -11.83 10.30
CA SER A 168 17.83 -10.96 11.33
C SER A 168 17.37 -9.50 11.20
N GLU A 169 16.26 -9.27 10.49
CA GLU A 169 15.80 -7.92 10.21
C GLU A 169 15.36 -7.16 11.45
N HIS A 170 15.57 -5.84 11.41
CA HIS A 170 14.95 -4.91 12.33
C HIS A 170 14.21 -3.88 11.50
N GLY A 171 12.91 -4.11 11.32
CA GLY A 171 12.05 -3.30 10.46
C GLY A 171 10.89 -2.64 11.19
N HIS A 172 10.25 -1.67 10.53
CA HIS A 172 9.03 -1.04 11.00
C HIS A 172 8.10 -0.74 9.82
N SER A 173 6.85 -1.22 9.90
CA SER A 173 5.81 -0.93 8.91
C SER A 173 5.03 0.30 9.35
N VAL A 174 4.91 1.29 8.47
CA VAL A 174 4.27 2.58 8.76
C VAL A 174 3.52 3.11 7.55
N ILE A 175 2.69 4.14 7.76
CA ILE A 175 2.16 5.00 6.71
C ILE A 175 2.98 6.29 6.70
N TYR A 176 3.59 6.62 5.57
CA TYR A 176 4.35 7.85 5.43
C TYR A 176 3.42 9.07 5.45
N LEU A 177 3.80 10.13 6.16
CA LEU A 177 3.02 11.36 6.31
C LEU A 177 3.76 12.61 5.83
N GLY A 178 5.01 12.49 5.34
CA GLY A 178 5.83 13.61 4.92
C GLY A 178 7.18 13.65 5.64
N THR A 179 7.91 14.74 5.40
CA THR A 179 9.14 15.05 6.15
C THR A 179 9.05 16.41 6.81
N GLU A 180 9.88 16.62 7.82
CA GLU A 180 10.07 17.92 8.47
C GLU A 180 11.55 18.14 8.74
N LYS A 181 12.00 19.40 8.78
CA LYS A 181 13.34 19.76 9.23
C LYS A 181 13.28 20.30 10.66
N LYS A 182 14.04 19.70 11.56
CA LYS A 182 14.19 20.12 12.96
C LYS A 182 15.67 20.29 13.27
N GLY A 183 16.09 21.51 13.59
CA GLY A 183 17.50 21.81 13.90
C GLY A 183 18.48 21.40 12.80
N GLY A 184 18.10 21.56 11.52
CA GLY A 184 18.92 21.16 10.37
C GLY A 184 18.88 19.68 10.00
N VAL A 185 18.27 18.82 10.83
CA VAL A 185 18.10 17.39 10.54
C VAL A 185 16.74 17.13 9.92
N THR A 186 16.71 16.36 8.84
CA THR A 186 15.46 15.92 8.20
C THR A 186 14.91 14.68 8.92
N TYR A 187 13.66 14.78 9.35
CA TYR A 187 12.89 13.70 9.95
C TYR A 187 11.82 13.21 8.99
N LEU A 188 11.61 11.90 8.97
CA LEU A 188 10.46 11.26 8.34
C LEU A 188 9.32 11.20 9.34
N ASN A 189 8.17 11.74 8.97
CA ASN A 189 6.93 11.66 9.74
C ASN A 189 6.12 10.47 9.25
N CYS A 190 5.62 9.66 10.17
CA CYS A 190 4.81 8.50 9.84
C CYS A 190 3.74 8.21 10.89
N TRP A 191 2.74 7.43 10.52
CA TRP A 191 1.74 6.86 11.42
C TRP A 191 1.89 5.33 11.49
N SER A 192 1.79 4.74 12.68
CA SER A 192 1.79 3.28 12.88
C SER A 192 1.28 2.95 14.30
N SER A 193 1.35 1.68 14.69
CA SER A 193 1.37 1.28 16.10
C SER A 193 2.81 1.28 16.62
N ASN A 194 3.08 2.13 17.61
CA ASN A 194 4.40 2.46 18.12
C ASN A 194 4.59 1.88 19.52
N LYS A 195 5.79 1.36 19.82
CA LYS A 195 6.15 1.00 21.20
C LYS A 195 6.36 2.26 22.06
N PRO A 196 5.80 2.34 23.29
CA PRO A 196 4.80 1.43 23.88
C PRO A 196 3.34 1.85 23.61
N ASP A 197 3.12 3.05 23.07
CA ASP A 197 1.86 3.79 23.15
C ASP A 197 0.73 3.21 22.27
N GLY A 198 1.05 2.47 21.22
CA GLY A 198 0.10 2.00 20.22
C GLY A 198 -0.06 2.99 19.07
N TYR A 199 -1.29 3.14 18.55
CA TYR A 199 -1.56 3.93 17.36
C TYR A 199 -1.18 5.40 17.51
N GLY A 200 -0.43 5.94 16.55
CA GLY A 200 -0.08 7.34 16.57
C GLY A 200 0.97 7.74 15.55
N LYS A 201 1.22 9.05 15.51
CA LYS A 201 2.26 9.65 14.69
C LYS A 201 3.60 9.58 15.42
N ARG A 202 4.66 9.31 14.67
CA ARG A 202 6.05 9.40 15.16
C ARG A 202 6.94 9.96 14.06
N SER A 203 8.06 10.53 14.49
CA SER A 203 9.07 11.09 13.61
C SER A 203 10.42 10.44 13.90
N TYR A 204 11.16 10.10 12.86
CA TYR A 204 12.49 9.49 12.97
C TYR A 204 13.47 10.23 12.06
N PRO A 205 14.72 10.49 12.49
CA PRO A 205 15.71 11.14 11.64
C PRO A 205 16.07 10.20 10.48
N LEU A 206 16.14 10.73 9.26
CA LEU A 206 16.46 9.93 8.07
C LEU A 206 17.83 9.23 8.19
N SER A 207 18.78 9.84 8.90
CA SER A 207 20.12 9.28 9.13
C SER A 207 20.14 7.97 9.91
N LYS A 208 19.03 7.54 10.53
CA LYS A 208 18.92 6.24 11.21
C LYS A 208 18.38 5.12 10.32
N MET A 209 17.97 5.42 9.09
CA MET A 209 17.31 4.47 8.20
C MET A 209 18.32 3.97 7.18
N HIS A 210 18.54 2.65 7.14
CA HIS A 210 19.46 2.03 6.17
C HIS A 210 18.75 1.84 4.83
N HIS A 211 17.52 1.35 4.85
CA HIS A 211 16.71 1.16 3.65
C HIS A 211 15.27 1.61 3.86
N LEU A 212 14.65 2.05 2.78
CA LEU A 212 13.25 2.45 2.71
C LEU A 212 12.61 1.82 1.47
N ILE A 213 11.42 1.24 1.64
CA ILE A 213 10.57 0.83 0.53
C ILE A 213 9.21 1.47 0.69
N PHE A 214 8.87 2.34 -0.24
CA PHE A 214 7.55 2.91 -0.40
C PHE A 214 6.72 2.03 -1.34
N SER A 215 5.46 1.84 -1.00
CA SER A 215 4.46 1.12 -1.79
C SER A 215 3.23 2.02 -1.92
N ARG A 216 2.97 2.49 -3.14
CA ARG A 216 1.84 3.38 -3.45
C ARG A 216 0.67 2.57 -3.98
N LEU A 217 -0.49 2.70 -3.35
CA LEU A 217 -1.72 2.06 -3.83
C LEU A 217 -2.24 2.86 -5.04
N GLN A 218 -2.43 2.19 -6.17
CA GLN A 218 -2.85 2.80 -7.43
C GLN A 218 -4.03 2.05 -8.06
N ASN A 219 -4.08 0.72 -7.88
CA ASN A 219 -5.08 -0.12 -8.52
C ASN A 219 -5.68 -1.15 -7.53
N PRO A 220 -6.60 -0.72 -6.64
CA PRO A 220 -7.26 -1.61 -5.70
C PRO A 220 -8.18 -2.62 -6.38
N THR A 221 -8.63 -2.37 -7.62
CA THR A 221 -9.45 -3.33 -8.38
C THR A 221 -8.68 -4.60 -8.77
N SER A 222 -7.34 -4.56 -8.77
CA SER A 222 -6.53 -5.76 -9.06
C SER A 222 -6.76 -6.89 -8.05
N ILE A 223 -7.23 -6.59 -6.83
CA ILE A 223 -7.60 -7.61 -5.82
C ILE A 223 -8.56 -8.64 -6.40
N GLU A 224 -9.48 -8.23 -7.29
CA GLU A 224 -10.45 -9.11 -7.94
C GLU A 224 -9.79 -10.26 -8.71
N ARG A 225 -8.62 -9.99 -9.32
CA ARG A 225 -7.91 -10.91 -10.23
C ARG A 225 -6.83 -11.72 -9.50
N SER A 226 -6.38 -11.25 -8.35
CA SER A 226 -5.12 -11.71 -7.74
C SER A 226 -5.25 -12.80 -6.69
N ILE A 227 -6.45 -13.12 -6.23
CA ILE A 227 -6.65 -14.17 -5.20
C ILE A 227 -6.36 -15.57 -5.74
N ALA A 228 -6.48 -15.74 -7.05
CA ALA A 228 -6.03 -16.94 -7.74
C ALA A 228 -4.49 -17.04 -7.84
N LEU A 229 -3.74 -15.94 -7.67
CA LEU A 229 -2.35 -15.86 -8.12
C LEU A 229 -1.32 -16.48 -7.17
N THR A 230 -1.54 -16.59 -5.86
CA THR A 230 -0.69 -17.44 -5.01
C THR A 230 -1.29 -17.72 -3.62
N LYS A 231 -1.53 -18.99 -3.30
CA LYS A 231 -1.73 -19.44 -1.90
C LYS A 231 -0.47 -19.24 -1.05
N LYS A 232 0.72 -19.21 -1.67
CA LYS A 232 2.03 -19.08 -1.03
C LYS A 232 3.05 -18.39 -1.95
N ASP A 233 3.72 -17.35 -1.47
CA ASP A 233 4.94 -16.78 -2.05
C ASP A 233 6.18 -17.40 -1.37
N PRO A 234 7.01 -18.17 -2.11
CA PRO A 234 8.14 -18.89 -1.52
C PRO A 234 9.26 -17.96 -1.07
N TYR A 235 9.39 -16.77 -1.66
CA TYR A 235 10.41 -15.81 -1.28
C TYR A 235 10.10 -15.28 0.13
N LEU A 236 8.93 -14.70 0.35
CA LEU A 236 8.49 -14.22 1.67
C LEU A 236 8.48 -15.34 2.71
N ALA A 237 7.97 -16.53 2.35
CA ALA A 237 7.95 -17.67 3.27
C ALA A 237 9.35 -18.13 3.73
N SER A 238 10.41 -17.79 2.97
CA SER A 238 11.79 -18.14 3.33
C SER A 238 12.45 -17.13 4.28
N LEU A 239 11.96 -15.89 4.34
CA LEU A 239 12.63 -14.77 5.03
C LEU A 239 12.56 -14.84 6.56
N LEU A 240 11.75 -15.73 7.12
CA LEU A 240 11.82 -16.03 8.55
C LEU A 240 13.14 -16.74 8.92
N PHE A 241 13.73 -17.48 7.98
CA PHE A 241 14.89 -18.34 8.23
C PHE A 241 16.13 -17.92 7.45
N HIS A 242 15.96 -17.21 6.33
CA HIS A 242 17.05 -16.83 5.45
C HIS A 242 17.19 -15.32 5.29
N PRO A 243 18.43 -14.79 5.19
CA PRO A 243 18.65 -13.42 4.79
C PRO A 243 18.40 -13.24 3.28
N THR A 244 18.19 -12.01 2.84
CA THR A 244 18.12 -11.61 1.43
C THR A 244 18.91 -10.32 1.21
N THR A 245 19.38 -10.08 -0.01
CA THR A 245 20.13 -8.88 -0.35
C THR A 245 19.20 -7.75 -0.79
N TRP A 246 19.65 -6.50 -0.65
CA TRP A 246 18.87 -5.36 -1.12
C TRP A 246 18.61 -5.38 -2.64
N ASP A 247 19.56 -5.89 -3.44
CA ASP A 247 19.36 -6.06 -4.88
C ASP A 247 18.29 -7.11 -5.20
N GLU A 248 18.26 -8.20 -4.46
CA GLU A 248 17.22 -9.21 -4.60
C GLU A 248 15.84 -8.66 -4.21
N VAL A 249 15.76 -7.92 -3.09
CA VAL A 249 14.55 -7.20 -2.69
C VAL A 249 14.05 -6.29 -3.80
N LYS A 250 14.92 -5.45 -4.36
CA LYS A 250 14.55 -4.53 -5.46
C LYS A 250 14.00 -5.29 -6.66
N ARG A 251 14.70 -6.32 -7.10
CA ARG A 251 14.30 -7.16 -8.24
C ARG A 251 12.96 -7.85 -8.01
N LEU A 252 12.78 -8.49 -6.85
CA LEU A 252 11.57 -9.26 -6.54
C LEU A 252 10.37 -8.39 -6.16
N CYS A 253 10.58 -7.13 -5.77
CA CYS A 253 9.51 -6.18 -5.49
C CYS A 253 9.23 -5.22 -6.65
N GLY A 254 9.81 -5.44 -7.83
CA GLY A 254 9.59 -4.58 -9.00
C GLY A 254 10.09 -3.15 -8.82
N ILE A 255 11.04 -2.93 -7.90
CA ILE A 255 11.67 -1.62 -7.70
C ILE A 255 12.68 -1.44 -8.84
N ARG A 256 12.34 -0.56 -9.78
CA ARG A 256 13.26 -0.21 -10.86
C ARG A 256 14.42 0.58 -10.28
N VAL A 257 15.63 0.12 -10.53
CA VAL A 257 16.83 0.95 -10.35
C VAL A 257 16.72 2.03 -11.42
N ASN A 258 16.40 3.26 -11.04
CA ASN A 258 16.56 4.36 -11.99
C ASN A 258 18.06 4.46 -12.29
N PRO A 259 18.50 4.39 -13.55
CA PRO A 259 19.92 4.46 -13.88
C PRO A 259 20.58 5.80 -13.51
N ASP A 260 19.81 6.86 -13.24
CA ASP A 260 20.33 8.23 -13.30
C ASP A 260 20.00 9.11 -12.10
N ILE A 261 20.25 8.70 -10.85
CA ILE A 261 20.45 9.67 -9.75
C ILE A 261 21.47 9.10 -8.75
N ALA A 262 22.72 9.59 -8.83
CA ALA A 262 23.69 9.45 -7.75
C ALA A 262 23.22 10.26 -6.54
N TYR A 263 23.32 9.67 -5.35
CA TYR A 263 23.11 10.36 -4.07
C TYR A 263 24.27 11.31 -3.76
#